data_AF-A0A2X1PIV3-F1
#
_entry.id   AF-A0A2X1PIV3-F1
#
_cell.length_a   1.000
_cell.length_b   1.000
_cell.length_c   1.000
_cell.angle_alpha   90.00
_cell.angle_beta   90.00
_cell.angle_gamma   90.00
#
_symmetry.space_group_name_H-M   'P 1'
#
loop_
_entity.id
_entity.type
_entity.pdbx_description
1 polymer ?
#
loop_
_entity_poly.entity_id
_entity_poly.type
_entity_poly.pdbx_seq_one_letter_code
_entity_poly.pdbx_strand_id
1 'polypeptide(L)'
;MIQKKPTNVLEAMAGGASAGMQLALNVGAMLIAFVGLIALINGILSGVGGWFGYGDLTLQSIFGLIFKPLAYLIGVTDGAEAGIAGQMIGIEISG
;
A
#
# COMPACT_ATOMS: atom_id res chain seq x y z
N MET A 1 -13.60 13.00 -30.63
CA MET A 1 -12.14 13.24 -30.69
C MET A 1 -11.55 12.17 -31.60
N ILE A 2 -10.88 12.56 -32.68
CA ILE A 2 -10.42 11.64 -33.73
C ILE A 2 -9.28 10.80 -33.16
N GLN A 3 -9.48 9.48 -33.02
CA GLN A 3 -8.42 8.54 -32.64
C GLN A 3 -7.39 8.49 -33.77
N LYS A 4 -6.26 9.18 -33.60
CA LYS A 4 -5.13 9.12 -34.52
C LYS A 4 -4.42 7.79 -34.28
N LYS A 5 -4.74 6.78 -35.09
CA LYS A 5 -4.05 5.49 -35.07
C LYS A 5 -2.56 5.75 -35.33
N PRO A 6 -1.62 5.25 -34.50
CA PRO A 6 -0.21 5.50 -34.71
C PRO A 6 0.20 4.94 -36.08
N THR A 7 0.86 5.78 -36.88
CA THR A 7 1.20 5.44 -38.27
C THR A 7 2.40 4.50 -38.34
N ASN A 8 3.22 4.50 -37.29
CA ASN A 8 4.44 3.70 -37.20
C ASN A 8 4.65 3.20 -35.75
N VAL A 9 5.42 2.13 -35.58
CA VAL A 9 5.75 1.55 -34.27
C VAL A 9 6.44 2.56 -33.36
N LEU A 10 7.28 3.43 -33.93
CA LEU A 10 7.96 4.48 -33.18
C LEU A 10 6.99 5.53 -32.61
N GLU A 11 5.94 5.88 -33.36
CA GLU A 11 4.92 6.84 -32.93
C GLU A 11 4.01 6.22 -31.84
N ALA A 12 3.72 4.92 -31.94
CA ALA A 12 3.02 4.18 -30.88
C ALA A 12 3.84 4.12 -29.59
N MET A 13 5.14 3.86 -29.69
CA MET A 13 6.06 3.84 -28.55
C MET A 13 6.20 5.22 -27.89
N ALA A 14 6.34 6.29 -28.68
CA ALA A 14 6.40 7.67 -28.17
C ALA A 14 5.09 8.11 -27.50
N GLY A 15 3.94 7.73 -28.06
CA GLY A 15 2.63 7.95 -27.45
C GLY A 15 2.45 7.17 -26.14
N GLY A 16 2.89 5.91 -26.10
CA GLY A 16 2.86 5.09 -24.88
C GLY A 16 3.78 5.63 -23.78
N ALA A 17 4.99 6.07 -24.13
CA ALA A 17 5.95 6.64 -23.19
C ALA A 17 5.45 7.94 -22.56
N SER A 18 4.86 8.84 -23.35
CA SER A 18 4.30 10.10 -22.83
C SER A 18 3.09 9.87 -21.91
N ALA A 19 2.17 8.96 -22.29
CA ALA A 19 1.06 8.56 -21.42
C ALA A 19 1.56 7.92 -20.11
N GLY A 20 2.56 7.04 -20.20
CA GLY A 20 3.20 6.42 -19.04
C GLY A 20 3.86 7.43 -18.11
N MET A 21 4.58 8.42 -18.65
CA MET A 21 5.18 9.51 -17.87
C MET A 21 4.13 10.29 -17.08
N GLN A 22 3.02 10.65 -17.72
CA GLN A 22 1.97 11.42 -17.06
C GLN A 22 1.28 10.62 -15.94
N LEU A 23 1.04 9.33 -16.16
CA LEU A 23 0.53 8.44 -15.13
C LEU A 23 1.52 8.31 -13.96
N ALA A 24 2.80 8.09 -14.26
CA ALA A 24 3.85 7.95 -13.26
C ALA A 24 4.00 9.21 -12.40
N LEU A 25 3.94 10.41 -13.01
CA LEU A 25 3.98 11.68 -12.28
C LEU A 25 2.75 11.86 -11.39
N ASN A 26 1.55 11.54 -11.88
CA ASN A 26 0.33 11.69 -11.10
C ASN A 26 0.34 10.77 -9.87
N VAL A 27 0.72 9.51 -10.04
CA VAL A 27 0.83 8.54 -8.94
C VAL A 27 1.98 8.93 -8.00
N GLY A 28 3.14 9.32 -8.54
CA GLY A 28 4.27 9.77 -7.74
C GLY A 28 3.92 10.96 -6.84
N ALA A 29 3.27 11.98 -7.40
CA ALA A 29 2.80 13.15 -6.64
C ALA A 29 1.77 12.76 -5.57
N MET A 30 0.83 11.86 -5.90
CA MET A 30 -0.16 11.36 -4.95
C MET A 30 0.50 10.65 -3.76
N LEU A 31 1.49 9.79 -4.01
CA LEU A 31 2.20 9.06 -2.95
C LEU A 31 3.02 10.01 -2.07
N ILE A 32 3.70 11.00 -2.64
CA ILE A 32 4.44 12.02 -1.87
C ILE A 32 3.49 12.80 -0.96
N ALA A 33 2.35 13.27 -1.50
CA ALA A 33 1.35 13.99 -0.73
C ALA A 33 0.79 13.14 0.42
N PHE A 34 0.51 11.86 0.15
CA PHE A 34 -0.05 10.94 1.15
C PHE A 34 0.95 10.62 2.26
N VAL A 35 2.21 10.33 1.93
CA VAL A 35 3.27 10.10 2.92
C VAL A 35 3.49 11.35 3.77
N GLY A 36 3.52 12.53 3.16
CA GLY A 36 3.62 13.80 3.88
C GLY A 36 2.45 14.04 4.84
N LEU A 37 1.23 13.74 4.40
CA LEU A 37 0.04 13.84 5.25
C LEU A 37 0.11 12.88 6.44
N ILE A 38 0.49 11.63 6.22
CA ILE A 38 0.68 10.65 7.30
C ILE A 38 1.74 11.14 8.29
N ALA A 39 2.87 11.66 7.81
CA ALA A 39 3.92 12.19 8.66
C ALA A 39 3.44 13.40 9.50
N LEU A 40 2.67 14.31 8.90
CA LEU A 40 2.06 15.44 9.60
C LEU A 40 1.12 14.96 10.71
N ILE A 41 0.22 14.04 10.39
CA ILE A 41 -0.72 13.49 11.38
C ILE A 41 0.04 12.76 12.49
N ASN A 42 1.04 11.93 12.17
CA ASN A 42 1.89 11.28 13.16
C ASN A 42 2.61 12.29 14.06
N GLY A 43 3.11 13.40 13.51
CA GLY A 43 3.73 14.48 14.29
C GLY A 43 2.75 15.13 15.27
N ILE A 44 1.52 15.39 14.83
CA ILE A 44 0.46 15.94 15.70
C ILE A 44 0.08 14.92 16.79
N LEU A 45 -0.13 13.66 16.41
CA LEU A 45 -0.51 12.58 17.33
C LEU A 45 0.58 12.30 18.37
N SER A 46 1.85 12.26 17.96
CA SER A 46 2.99 12.08 18.87
C SER A 46 3.16 13.29 19.79
N GLY A 47 2.96 14.52 19.29
CA GLY A 47 3.02 15.73 20.09
C GLY A 47 1.92 15.82 21.15
N VAL A 48 0.66 15.61 20.75
CA VAL A 48 -0.49 15.60 21.67
C VAL A 48 -0.43 14.37 22.59
N GLY A 49 -0.10 13.19 22.05
CA GLY A 49 0.06 11.95 22.80
C GLY A 49 1.17 12.05 23.83
N GLY A 50 2.26 12.78 23.54
CA GLY A 50 3.33 13.08 24.49
C GLY A 50 2.84 13.82 25.73
N TRP A 51 1.83 14.69 25.62
CA TRP A 51 1.21 15.35 26.79
C TRP A 51 0.39 14.39 27.66
N PHE A 52 -0.10 13.29 27.09
CA PHE A 52 -0.83 12.23 27.79
C PHE A 52 0.07 11.05 28.22
N GLY A 53 1.39 11.14 28.02
CA GLY A 53 2.34 10.06 28.34
C GLY A 53 2.48 8.98 27.25
N TYR A 54 1.82 9.15 26.10
CA TYR A 54 1.86 8.27 24.93
C TYR A 54 2.62 8.94 23.77
N GLY A 55 3.90 9.25 23.97
CA GLY A 55 4.74 9.95 22.97
C GLY A 55 4.97 9.17 21.67
N ASP A 56 4.77 7.85 21.69
CA ASP A 56 4.94 6.95 20.53
C ASP A 56 3.63 6.71 19.74
N LEU A 57 2.59 7.52 19.98
CA LEU A 57 1.30 7.33 19.33
C LEU A 57 1.39 7.71 17.85
N THR A 58 1.23 6.72 16.97
CA THR A 58 1.19 6.90 15.51
C THR A 58 -0.14 6.44 14.92
N LEU A 59 -0.48 6.95 13.74
CA LEU A 59 -1.60 6.46 12.92
C LEU A 59 -1.54 4.95 12.71
N GLN A 60 -0.33 4.40 12.56
CA GLN A 60 -0.13 2.97 12.37
C GLN A 60 -0.57 2.17 13.60
N SER A 61 -0.31 2.67 14.82
CA SER A 61 -0.76 2.04 16.06
C SER A 61 -2.29 2.08 16.20
N ILE A 62 -2.90 3.21 15.85
CA ILE A 62 -4.37 3.37 15.88
C ILE A 62 -5.03 2.45 14.86
N PHE A 63 -4.58 2.48 13.61
CA PHE A 63 -5.08 1.58 12.57
C PHE A 63 -4.78 0.13 12.90
N GLY A 64 -3.62 -0.19 13.45
CA GLY A 64 -3.29 -1.53 13.93
C GLY A 64 -4.31 -2.05 14.92
N LEU A 65 -4.72 -1.24 15.91
CA LEU A 65 -5.76 -1.61 16.86
C LEU A 65 -7.14 -1.82 16.21
N ILE A 66 -7.51 -0.93 15.28
CA ILE A 66 -8.81 -0.98 14.57
C ILE A 66 -8.87 -2.18 13.60
N PHE A 67 -7.78 -2.47 12.90
CA PHE A 67 -7.70 -3.55 11.92
C PHE A 67 -7.32 -4.90 12.54
N LYS A 68 -6.83 -4.95 13.79
CA LYS A 68 -6.57 -6.21 14.51
C LYS A 68 -7.77 -7.17 14.53
N PRO A 69 -9.01 -6.75 14.88
CA PRO A 69 -10.17 -7.66 14.82
C PRO A 69 -10.48 -8.11 13.39
N LEU A 70 -10.29 -7.24 12.39
CA LEU A 70 -10.46 -7.61 10.98
C LEU A 70 -9.41 -8.64 10.54
N ALA A 71 -8.16 -8.49 10.97
CA ALA A 71 -7.06 -9.42 10.71
C ALA A 71 -7.35 -10.80 11.31
N TYR A 72 -7.92 -10.84 12.51
CA TYR A 72 -8.39 -12.08 13.13
C TYR A 72 -9.53 -12.74 12.33
N LEU A 73 -10.48 -11.95 11.83
CA LEU A 73 -11.60 -12.46 11.02
C LEU A 73 -11.17 -13.07 9.68
N ILE A 74 -10.09 -12.57 9.08
CA ILE A 74 -9.49 -13.16 7.86
C ILE A 74 -8.49 -14.28 8.16
N GLY A 75 -8.38 -14.72 9.42
CA GLY A 75 -7.58 -15.87 9.84
C GLY A 75 -6.09 -15.58 10.04
N VAL A 76 -5.67 -14.33 10.14
CA VAL A 76 -4.29 -13.97 10.54
C VAL A 76 -4.18 -14.11 12.05
N THR A 77 -3.99 -15.35 12.49
CA THR A 77 -3.62 -15.72 13.86
C THR A 77 -2.22 -16.33 13.75
N ASP A 78 -1.22 -15.67 14.34
CA ASP A 78 0.17 -16.10 14.50
C ASP A 78 0.81 -16.96 13.38
N GLY A 79 1.79 -16.38 12.66
CA GLY A 79 2.50 -17.01 11.53
C GLY A 79 3.19 -18.36 11.78
N ALA A 80 3.15 -18.90 13.01
CA ALA A 80 3.57 -20.26 13.32
C ALA A 80 2.64 -21.33 12.73
N GLU A 81 1.33 -21.07 12.58
CA GLU A 81 0.35 -22.06 12.12
C GLU A 81 0.16 -22.03 10.58
N ALA A 82 0.34 -20.86 9.96
CA ALA A 82 0.25 -20.70 8.51
C ALA A 82 1.35 -21.47 7.74
N GLY A 83 2.55 -21.61 8.33
CA GLY A 83 3.65 -22.37 7.75
C GLY A 83 3.39 -23.88 7.72
N ILE A 84 2.68 -24.41 8.72
CA ILE A 84 2.30 -25.83 8.79
C ILE A 84 1.16 -26.11 7.79
N ALA A 85 0.16 -25.24 7.73
CA ALA A 85 -0.93 -25.35 6.75
C ALA A 85 -0.42 -25.26 5.30
N GLY A 86 0.56 -24.39 5.02
CA GLY A 86 1.18 -24.28 3.70
C GLY A 86 1.97 -25.53 3.29
N GLN A 87 2.66 -26.19 4.22
CA GLN A 87 3.32 -27.48 3.97
C GLN A 87 2.32 -28.58 3.63
N MET A 88 1.18 -28.62 4.34
CA MET A 88 0.12 -29.60 4.05
C MET A 88 -0.53 -29.38 2.68
N ILE A 89 -0.79 -28.13 2.29
CA ILE A 89 -1.33 -27.81 0.95
C ILE A 89 -0.30 -28.11 -0.15
N GLY A 90 0.99 -27.87 0.09
CA GLY A 90 2.06 -28.13 -0.87
C GLY A 90 2.28 -29.61 -1.20
N ILE A 91 2.07 -30.50 -0.22
CA ILE A 91 2.16 -31.95 -0.42
C ILE A 91 1.03 -32.46 -1.31
N GLU A 92 -0.19 -31.93 -1.17
CA GLU A 92 -1.35 -32.35 -1.97
C GLU A 92 -1.26 -31.95 -3.46
N ILE A 93 -0.61 -30.83 -3.79
CA ILE A 93 -0.51 -30.34 -5.18
C ILE A 93 0.70 -30.90 -5.97
N SER A 94 1.63 -31.58 -5.31
CA SER A 94 2.86 -32.11 -5.94
C SER A 94 2.77 -33.59 -6.34
N GLY A 95 1.61 -34.24 -6.12
CA GLY A 95 1.31 -35.62 -6.49
C GLY A 95 0.56 -35.75 -7.80
#